data_AF-A0A551Y4V4-F1
#
_entry.id   AF-A0A551Y4V4-F1
#
_cell.length_a   1.000
_cell.length_b   1.000
_cell.length_c   1.000
_cell.angle_alpha   90.00
_cell.angle_beta   90.00
_cell.angle_gamma   90.00
#
_symmetry.space_group_name_H-M   'P 1'
#
loop_
_entity.id
_entity.type
_entity.pdbx_description
1 polymer ?
#
loop_
_entity_poly.entity_id
_entity_poly.type
_entity_poly.pdbx_seq_one_letter_code
_entity_poly.pdbx_strand_id
1 'polypeptide(L)'
;MALIQWYPGHIAKAERKLKEHLKLVDVVLEVRDARIPLASHHPQVDDWIGNKPRLLILNRLDMIPESAYQQWVAWFKSQGKTVYFTNAKQGERVKAIIKAAEKIGDEINQKRQIRGMLPRPVRAVVIGFPNVGKSALINRLLGRKVVASARRAGVTRQLQWVRISDTLELLDAPGVIPSRLDNQRDAVKLAICEDIGDAGYDNQRIAAAFVDLLIELHYEGLLQSRYGLNTLDMTGEDFIEKLANLKYQEDKERAAMQLLNDFRKGIIGAIPLELPPSS
;
A
#
# COMPACT_ATOMS: atom_id res chain seq x y z
N MET A 1 -21.36 -1.08 -15.24
CA MET A 1 -21.48 -0.52 -13.87
C MET A 1 -20.09 -0.47 -13.25
N ALA A 2 -19.79 0.51 -12.38
CA ALA A 2 -18.50 0.57 -11.70
C ALA A 2 -18.31 -0.66 -10.79
N LEU A 3 -17.10 -1.23 -10.80
CA LEU A 3 -16.77 -2.41 -9.99
C LEU A 3 -16.62 -2.07 -8.50
N ILE A 4 -16.41 -0.78 -8.19
CA ILE A 4 -16.16 -0.29 -6.83
C ILE A 4 -17.13 0.83 -6.47
N GLN A 5 -17.73 0.71 -5.29
CA GLN A 5 -18.61 1.68 -4.67
C GLN A 5 -17.89 2.44 -3.55
N TRP A 6 -18.01 3.77 -3.60
CA TRP A 6 -17.36 4.69 -2.67
C TRP A 6 -18.32 5.22 -1.61
N TYR A 7 -17.81 5.52 -0.41
CA TYR A 7 -18.58 6.08 0.71
C TYR A 7 -18.03 7.46 1.13
N PRO A 8 -18.41 8.56 0.43
CA PRO A 8 -17.71 9.85 0.50
C PRO A 8 -17.72 10.51 1.88
N GLY A 9 -18.80 10.36 2.65
CA GLY A 9 -18.95 11.02 3.95
C GLY A 9 -17.91 10.57 4.99
N HIS A 10 -17.66 9.26 5.10
CA HIS A 10 -16.64 8.73 6.00
C HIS A 10 -15.23 9.10 5.54
N ILE A 11 -15.02 9.10 4.23
CA ILE A 11 -13.75 9.43 3.59
C ILE A 11 -13.37 10.90 3.86
N ALA A 12 -14.29 11.84 3.61
CA ALA A 12 -14.05 13.26 3.83
C ALA A 12 -13.70 13.58 5.30
N LYS A 13 -14.33 12.87 6.25
CA LYS A 13 -14.02 13.01 7.69
C LYS A 13 -12.60 12.54 8.02
N ALA A 14 -12.15 11.43 7.44
CA ALA A 14 -10.79 10.92 7.64
C ALA A 14 -9.75 11.84 7.01
N GLU A 15 -10.01 12.33 5.80
CA GLU A 15 -9.17 13.27 5.08
C GLU A 15 -8.99 14.59 5.86
N ARG A 16 -10.09 15.18 6.35
CA ARG A 16 -10.03 16.42 7.15
C ARG A 16 -9.17 16.24 8.41
N LYS A 17 -9.33 15.12 9.12
CA LYS A 17 -8.50 14.80 10.29
C LYS A 17 -7.02 14.67 9.93
N LEU A 18 -6.70 14.00 8.82
CA LEU A 18 -5.31 13.88 8.37
C LEU A 18 -4.71 15.27 8.08
N LYS A 19 -5.44 16.14 7.37
CA LYS A 19 -5.00 17.51 7.05
C LYS A 19 -4.70 18.34 8.29
N GLU A 20 -5.49 18.21 9.35
CA GLU A 20 -5.23 18.88 10.64
C GLU A 20 -3.90 18.42 11.25
N HIS A 21 -3.60 17.12 11.19
CA HIS A 21 -2.37 16.55 11.75
C HIS A 21 -1.14 16.83 10.89
N LEU A 22 -1.31 16.96 9.57
CA LEU A 22 -0.24 17.37 8.67
C LEU A 22 0.30 18.78 8.98
N LYS A 23 -0.41 19.60 9.76
CA LYS A 23 0.09 20.88 10.28
C LYS A 23 1.03 20.72 11.48
N LEU A 24 1.00 19.58 12.16
CA LEU A 24 1.74 19.30 13.39
C LEU A 24 3.04 18.50 13.16
N VAL A 25 3.29 18.10 11.91
CA VAL A 25 4.39 17.23 11.51
C VAL A 25 5.39 18.00 10.66
N ASP A 26 6.64 17.61 10.77
CA ASP A 26 7.79 18.15 10.06
C ASP A 26 8.12 17.34 8.79
N VAL A 27 7.85 16.02 8.81
CA VAL A 27 8.20 15.06 7.74
C VAL A 27 7.02 14.12 7.44
N VAL A 28 6.90 13.67 6.20
CA VAL A 28 5.87 12.69 5.80
C VAL A 28 6.52 11.41 5.29
N LEU A 29 6.12 10.27 5.85
CA LEU A 29 6.49 8.93 5.37
C LEU A 29 5.28 8.40 4.60
N GLU A 30 5.35 8.40 3.27
CA GLU A 30 4.30 7.83 2.44
C GLU A 30 4.60 6.37 2.14
N VAL A 31 3.70 5.51 2.59
CA VAL A 31 3.77 4.06 2.36
C VAL A 31 2.80 3.69 1.26
N ARG A 32 3.33 2.99 0.25
CA ARG A 32 2.59 2.41 -0.87
C ARG A 32 2.83 0.91 -0.95
N ASP A 33 1.99 0.20 -1.69
CA ASP A 33 2.15 -1.23 -1.98
C ASP A 33 3.07 -1.39 -3.20
N ALA A 34 4.15 -2.15 -3.05
CA ALA A 34 5.14 -2.39 -4.10
C ALA A 34 4.57 -3.13 -5.31
N ARG A 35 3.45 -3.85 -5.15
CA ARG A 35 2.76 -4.54 -6.26
C ARG A 35 2.00 -3.57 -7.16
N ILE A 36 1.61 -2.40 -6.62
CA ILE A 36 0.82 -1.37 -7.31
C ILE A 36 1.32 0.06 -6.97
N PRO A 37 2.58 0.42 -7.28
CA PRO A 37 3.19 1.66 -6.77
C PRO A 37 2.52 2.97 -7.23
N LEU A 38 1.81 2.96 -8.36
CA LEU A 38 1.09 4.11 -8.88
C LEU A 38 -0.36 4.11 -8.40
N ALA A 39 -1.08 2.99 -8.51
CA ALA A 39 -2.48 2.92 -8.05
C ALA A 39 -2.63 3.13 -6.54
N SER A 40 -1.61 2.77 -5.74
CA SER A 40 -1.58 3.03 -4.29
C SER A 40 -1.03 4.43 -3.91
N HIS A 41 -0.92 5.34 -4.87
CA HIS A 41 -0.69 6.77 -4.62
C HIS A 41 -2.02 7.51 -4.46
N HIS A 42 -2.15 8.26 -3.36
CA HIS A 42 -3.34 9.08 -3.17
C HIS A 42 -3.20 10.40 -3.94
N PRO A 43 -4.15 10.76 -4.82
CA PRO A 43 -3.98 11.86 -5.79
C PRO A 43 -3.76 13.24 -5.15
N GLN A 44 -4.34 13.49 -3.98
CA GLN A 44 -4.22 14.78 -3.30
C GLN A 44 -3.01 14.89 -2.35
N VAL A 45 -2.14 13.87 -2.28
CA VAL A 45 -1.02 13.88 -1.32
C VAL A 45 -0.07 15.03 -1.58
N ASP A 46 0.24 15.34 -2.84
CA ASP A 46 1.15 16.43 -3.19
C ASP A 46 0.60 17.78 -2.72
N ASP A 47 -0.71 18.02 -2.85
CA ASP A 47 -1.39 19.22 -2.33
C ASP A 47 -1.34 19.31 -0.80
N TRP A 48 -1.51 18.19 -0.10
CA TRP A 48 -1.55 18.18 1.36
C TRP A 48 -0.17 18.39 2.01
N ILE A 49 0.86 17.81 1.38
CA ILE A 49 2.23 17.85 1.90
C ILE A 49 2.88 19.19 1.58
N GLY A 50 2.62 19.74 0.38
CA GLY A 50 3.31 20.92 -0.13
C GLY A 50 4.83 20.70 -0.15
N ASN A 51 5.58 21.63 0.41
CA ASN A 51 7.06 21.57 0.43
C ASN A 51 7.65 20.77 1.61
N LYS A 52 6.84 20.05 2.39
CA LYS A 52 7.39 19.26 3.50
C LYS A 52 8.25 18.11 2.96
N PRO A 53 9.39 17.79 3.60
CA PRO A 53 10.18 16.61 3.25
C PRO A 53 9.33 15.33 3.26
N ARG A 54 9.52 14.50 2.23
CA ARG A 54 8.77 13.27 2.00
C ARG A 54 9.71 12.09 1.80
N LEU A 55 9.49 11.02 2.56
CA LEU A 55 10.10 9.72 2.35
C LEU A 55 9.10 8.80 1.69
N LEU A 56 9.36 8.42 0.43
CA LEU A 56 8.54 7.46 -0.29
C LEU A 56 8.99 6.04 0.01
N ILE A 57 8.06 5.20 0.47
CA ILE A 57 8.30 3.83 0.92
C ILE A 57 7.40 2.90 0.12
N LEU A 58 7.98 1.95 -0.62
CA LEU A 58 7.26 0.84 -1.24
C LEU A 58 7.39 -0.39 -0.36
N ASN A 59 6.30 -0.76 0.31
CA ASN A 59 6.27 -1.91 1.21
C ASN A 59 5.74 -3.16 0.50
N ARG A 60 5.96 -4.34 1.10
CA ARG A 60 5.66 -5.67 0.51
C ARG A 60 6.63 -6.04 -0.62
N LEU A 61 7.92 -5.71 -0.46
CA LEU A 61 8.99 -6.07 -1.40
C LEU A 61 9.01 -7.59 -1.70
N ASP A 62 8.66 -8.42 -0.72
CA ASP A 62 8.57 -9.88 -0.86
C ASP A 62 7.48 -10.36 -1.83
N MET A 63 6.56 -9.49 -2.24
CA MET A 63 5.44 -9.84 -3.11
C MET A 63 5.63 -9.42 -4.57
N ILE A 64 6.79 -8.89 -4.93
CA ILE A 64 7.15 -8.58 -6.33
C ILE A 64 8.45 -9.30 -6.73
N PRO A 65 8.61 -9.66 -8.01
CA PRO A 65 9.85 -10.27 -8.50
C PRO A 65 10.99 -9.24 -8.51
N GLU A 66 12.22 -9.74 -8.41
CA GLU A 66 13.44 -8.91 -8.44
C GLU A 66 13.52 -8.05 -9.71
N SER A 67 13.08 -8.59 -10.85
CA SER A 67 13.03 -7.84 -12.12
C SER A 67 12.14 -6.60 -12.04
N ALA A 68 10.98 -6.69 -11.40
CA ALA A 68 10.08 -5.55 -11.20
C ALA A 68 10.65 -4.55 -10.21
N TYR A 69 11.29 -5.03 -9.13
CA TYR A 69 12.00 -4.16 -8.19
C TYR A 69 13.06 -3.31 -8.89
N GLN A 70 13.93 -3.92 -9.71
CA GLN A 70 14.98 -3.19 -10.43
C GLN A 70 14.40 -2.16 -11.41
N GLN A 71 13.33 -2.52 -12.14
CA GLN A 71 12.64 -1.59 -13.05
C GLN A 71 12.07 -0.38 -12.30
N TRP A 72 11.39 -0.59 -11.18
CA TRP A 72 10.85 0.50 -10.38
C TRP A 72 11.94 1.39 -9.77
N VAL A 73 13.04 0.81 -9.28
CA VAL A 73 14.20 1.59 -8.80
C VAL A 73 14.74 2.51 -9.89
N ALA A 74 14.94 1.99 -11.10
CA ALA A 74 15.42 2.77 -12.24
C ALA A 74 14.43 3.89 -12.62
N TRP A 75 13.13 3.58 -12.66
CA TRP A 75 12.10 4.55 -13.00
C TRP A 75 11.98 5.67 -11.96
N PHE A 76 11.89 5.36 -10.66
CA PHE A 76 11.83 6.42 -9.64
C PHE A 76 13.09 7.30 -9.65
N LYS A 77 14.26 6.69 -9.91
CA LYS A 77 15.52 7.44 -10.06
C LYS A 77 15.48 8.39 -11.26
N SER A 78 14.94 7.98 -12.41
CA SER A 78 14.79 8.87 -13.58
C SER A 78 13.81 10.02 -13.32
N GLN A 79 12.82 9.80 -12.43
CA GLN A 79 11.91 10.84 -11.95
C GLN A 79 12.54 11.74 -10.85
N GLY A 80 13.82 11.58 -10.52
CA GLY A 80 14.48 12.34 -9.46
C GLY A 80 13.97 12.02 -8.04
N LYS A 81 13.27 10.90 -7.86
CA LYS A 81 12.68 10.49 -6.58
C LYS A 81 13.55 9.44 -5.91
N THR A 82 13.81 9.63 -4.61
CA THR A 82 14.41 8.59 -3.77
C THR A 82 13.30 7.73 -3.19
N VAL A 83 13.37 6.42 -3.42
CA VAL A 83 12.37 5.44 -2.97
C VAL A 83 13.02 4.36 -2.12
N TYR A 84 12.34 3.96 -1.05
CA TYR A 84 12.80 2.90 -0.15
C TYR A 84 11.89 1.69 -0.24
N PHE A 85 12.44 0.55 -0.65
CA PHE A 85 11.71 -0.71 -0.65
C PHE A 85 11.88 -1.44 0.66
N THR A 86 10.78 -1.97 1.20
CA THR A 86 10.76 -2.62 2.51
C THR A 86 9.87 -3.86 2.54
N ASN A 87 10.20 -4.78 3.44
CA ASN A 87 9.26 -5.79 3.92
C ASN A 87 9.01 -5.53 5.41
N ALA A 88 8.00 -4.73 5.73
CA ALA A 88 7.63 -4.44 7.11
C ALA A 88 7.14 -5.69 7.88
N LYS A 89 6.69 -6.74 7.19
CA LYS A 89 6.27 -7.97 7.88
C LYS A 89 7.49 -8.72 8.42
N GLN A 90 8.59 -8.78 7.67
CA GLN A 90 9.82 -9.49 8.08
C GLN A 90 10.91 -8.56 8.66
N GLY A 91 10.72 -7.24 8.58
CA GLY A 91 11.69 -6.24 9.04
C GLY A 91 12.82 -5.94 8.06
N GLU A 92 12.73 -6.46 6.83
CA GLU A 92 13.74 -6.26 5.79
C GLU A 92 13.81 -4.77 5.39
N ARG A 93 15.04 -4.23 5.35
CA ARG A 93 15.36 -2.85 4.90
C ARG A 93 14.70 -1.71 5.70
N VAL A 94 13.96 -2.01 6.78
CA VAL A 94 13.26 -1.00 7.60
C VAL A 94 14.23 -0.03 8.30
N LYS A 95 15.44 -0.49 8.68
CA LYS A 95 16.46 0.37 9.33
C LYS A 95 16.91 1.54 8.47
N ALA A 96 16.85 1.41 7.14
CA ALA A 96 17.20 2.50 6.22
C ALA A 96 16.22 3.68 6.35
N ILE A 97 14.95 3.41 6.69
CA ILE A 97 13.92 4.44 6.89
C ILE A 97 14.24 5.31 8.10
N ILE A 98 14.68 4.71 9.21
CA ILE A 98 15.06 5.46 10.43
C ILE A 98 16.20 6.41 10.10
N LYS A 99 17.28 5.90 9.50
CA LYS A 99 18.44 6.72 9.12
C LYS A 99 18.06 7.87 8.18
N ALA A 100 17.18 7.61 7.22
CA ALA A 100 16.69 8.64 6.30
C ALA A 100 15.85 9.71 7.02
N ALA A 101 14.97 9.30 7.94
CA ALA A 101 14.13 10.20 8.72
C ALA A 101 14.96 11.05 9.70
N GLU A 102 15.94 10.45 10.36
CA GLU A 102 16.89 11.14 11.25
C GLU A 102 17.71 12.17 10.47
N LYS A 103 18.27 11.80 9.31
CA LYS A 103 19.00 12.74 8.45
C LYS A 103 18.16 13.95 8.06
N ILE A 104 16.92 13.73 7.61
CA ILE A 104 15.98 14.83 7.32
C ILE A 104 15.73 15.66 8.59
N GLY A 105 15.60 14.99 9.73
CA GLY A 105 15.41 15.64 11.01
C GLY A 105 16.56 16.57 11.41
N ASP A 106 17.79 16.15 11.17
CA ASP A 106 19.00 16.95 11.41
C ASP A 106 19.02 18.19 10.52
N GLU A 107 18.72 18.04 9.22
CA GLU A 107 18.61 19.16 8.28
C GLU A 107 17.54 20.18 8.71
N ILE A 108 16.40 19.70 9.23
CA ILE A 108 15.33 20.56 9.77
C ILE A 108 15.81 21.28 11.04
N ASN A 109 16.49 20.59 11.95
CA ASN A 109 16.98 21.19 13.19
C ASN A 109 18.13 22.17 12.94
N GLN A 110 18.99 21.95 11.95
CA GLN A 110 19.98 22.93 11.51
C GLN A 110 19.31 24.23 11.05
N LYS A 111 18.26 24.14 10.22
CA LYS A 111 17.47 25.31 9.79
C LYS A 111 16.80 26.03 10.96
N ARG A 112 16.36 25.31 12.00
CA ARG A 112 15.81 25.90 13.24
C ARG A 112 16.88 26.66 14.01
N GLN A 113 18.07 26.08 14.18
CA GLN A 113 19.18 26.71 14.89
C GLN A 113 19.65 28.00 14.20
N ILE A 114 19.74 28.00 12.86
CA ILE A 114 20.05 29.21 12.07
C ILE A 114 19.04 30.33 12.34
N ARG A 115 17.79 29.99 12.67
CA ARG A 115 16.71 30.92 13.03
C ARG A 115 16.64 31.23 14.53
N GLY A 116 17.63 30.81 15.33
CA GLY A 116 17.67 31.02 16.78
C GLY A 116 16.71 30.14 17.59
N MET A 117 16.17 29.07 16.99
CA MET A 117 15.26 28.15 17.68
C MET A 117 16.02 26.94 18.26
N LEU A 118 15.59 26.44 19.42
CA LEU A 118 16.12 25.21 20.00
C LEU A 118 15.78 23.98 19.14
N PRO A 119 16.68 22.98 19.06
CA PRO A 119 16.37 21.72 18.41
C PRO A 119 15.30 20.97 19.20
N ARG A 120 14.46 20.21 18.49
CA ARG A 120 13.46 19.33 19.08
C ARG A 120 13.31 18.04 18.28
N PRO A 121 12.72 16.98 18.86
CA PRO A 121 12.38 15.78 18.11
C PRO A 121 11.55 16.14 16.88
N VAL A 122 11.91 15.50 15.77
CA VAL A 122 11.25 15.66 14.48
C VAL A 122 10.02 14.80 14.47
N ARG A 123 8.91 15.44 14.12
CA ARG A 123 7.60 14.80 14.09
C ARG A 123 7.32 14.33 12.68
N ALA A 124 7.17 13.02 12.50
CA ALA A 124 6.78 12.44 11.23
C ALA A 124 5.39 11.84 11.31
N VAL A 125 4.69 11.80 10.18
CA VAL A 125 3.43 11.05 10.04
C VAL A 125 3.58 9.99 8.97
N VAL A 126 3.02 8.81 9.23
CA VAL A 126 2.96 7.73 8.25
C VAL A 126 1.60 7.79 7.54
N ILE A 127 1.61 8.03 6.23
CA ILE A 127 0.39 8.13 5.40
C ILE A 127 0.37 7.06 4.31
N GLY A 128 -0.81 6.83 3.73
CA GLY A 128 -1.02 5.87 2.65
C GLY A 128 -2.41 5.23 2.74
N PHE A 129 -2.76 4.44 1.73
CA PHE A 129 -4.01 3.69 1.70
C PHE A 129 -4.13 2.74 2.90
N PRO A 130 -5.34 2.31 3.28
CA PRO A 130 -5.53 1.19 4.21
C PRO A 130 -4.66 -0.01 3.83
N ASN A 131 -4.30 -0.80 4.84
CA ASN A 131 -3.61 -2.10 4.70
C ASN A 131 -2.22 -2.13 4.04
N VAL A 132 -1.74 -1.10 3.33
CA VAL A 132 -0.40 -1.06 2.67
C VAL A 132 0.79 -1.38 3.59
N GLY A 133 0.58 -1.37 4.91
CA GLY A 133 1.53 -1.88 5.91
C GLY A 133 2.07 -0.81 6.87
N LYS A 134 1.41 0.35 6.96
CA LYS A 134 1.77 1.46 7.87
C LYS A 134 2.03 1.01 9.31
N SER A 135 1.07 0.34 9.95
CA SER A 135 1.19 -0.10 11.34
C SER A 135 2.25 -1.20 11.52
N ALA A 136 2.43 -2.06 10.51
CA ALA A 136 3.50 -3.06 10.53
C ALA A 136 4.87 -2.36 10.47
N LEU A 137 5.02 -1.36 9.60
CA LEU A 137 6.23 -0.55 9.49
C LEU A 137 6.53 0.15 10.82
N ILE A 138 5.55 0.82 11.43
CA ILE A 138 5.72 1.48 12.74
C ILE A 138 6.16 0.49 13.82
N ASN A 139 5.50 -0.66 13.93
CA ASN A 139 5.89 -1.68 14.92
C ASN A 139 7.31 -2.21 14.69
N ARG A 140 7.75 -2.33 13.43
CA ARG A 140 9.14 -2.70 13.12
C ARG A 140 10.13 -1.60 13.45
N LEU A 141 9.79 -0.34 13.19
CA LEU A 141 10.62 0.80 13.56
C LEU A 141 10.79 0.90 15.08
N LEU A 142 9.77 0.50 15.86
CA LEU A 142 9.83 0.44 17.32
C LEU A 142 10.53 -0.80 17.89
N GLY A 143 10.73 -1.85 17.10
CA GLY A 143 11.18 -3.15 17.60
C GLY A 143 10.18 -3.88 18.50
N ARG A 144 8.96 -3.36 18.68
CA ARG A 144 7.89 -3.95 19.51
C ARG A 144 6.51 -3.68 18.94
N LYS A 145 5.53 -4.52 19.28
CA LYS A 145 4.14 -4.36 18.86
C LYS A 145 3.43 -3.35 19.78
N VAL A 146 3.29 -2.11 19.31
CA VAL A 146 2.61 -1.01 20.03
C VAL A 146 1.30 -0.64 19.34
N VAL A 147 1.30 -0.67 18.01
CA VAL A 147 0.14 -0.32 17.20
C VAL A 147 -0.57 -1.59 16.74
N ALA A 148 -1.89 -1.61 16.80
CA ALA A 148 -2.67 -2.71 16.24
C ALA A 148 -2.39 -2.84 14.73
N SER A 149 -2.00 -4.03 14.29
CA SER A 149 -1.74 -4.33 12.88
C SER A 149 -2.52 -5.58 12.50
N ALA A 150 -3.57 -5.38 11.70
CA ALA A 150 -4.39 -6.41 11.11
C ALA A 150 -4.90 -5.93 9.74
N ARG A 151 -5.28 -6.86 8.85
CA ARG A 151 -5.73 -6.57 7.47
C ARG A 151 -7.13 -5.97 7.39
N ARG A 152 -7.87 -5.94 8.49
CA ARG A 152 -9.21 -5.34 8.52
C ARG A 152 -9.10 -3.82 8.42
N ALA A 153 -9.81 -3.21 7.48
CA ALA A 153 -9.91 -1.75 7.40
C ALA A 153 -10.46 -1.16 8.73
N GLY A 154 -9.90 -0.02 9.16
CA GLY A 154 -10.32 0.66 10.39
C GLY A 154 -9.75 0.10 11.70
N VAL A 155 -8.69 -0.72 11.64
CA VAL A 155 -7.97 -1.22 12.85
C VAL A 155 -7.28 -0.07 13.60
N THR A 156 -6.61 0.84 12.90
CA THR A 156 -6.15 2.10 13.51
C THR A 156 -7.34 3.04 13.69
N ARG A 157 -7.80 3.20 14.93
CA ARG A 157 -9.01 3.98 15.27
C ARG A 157 -8.72 5.39 15.78
N GLN A 158 -7.52 5.63 16.31
CA GLN A 158 -7.11 6.91 16.89
C GLN A 158 -5.68 7.23 16.50
N LEU A 159 -5.41 8.52 16.29
CA LEU A 159 -4.09 9.06 16.01
C LEU A 159 -3.27 9.03 17.29
N GLN A 160 -2.13 8.34 17.27
CA GLN A 160 -1.25 8.21 18.43
C GLN A 160 0.17 8.58 18.06
N TRP A 161 0.79 9.44 18.89
CA TRP A 161 2.21 9.72 18.82
C TRP A 161 3.00 8.61 19.47
N VAL A 162 4.04 8.18 18.79
CA VAL A 162 4.93 7.11 19.22
C VAL A 162 6.36 7.59 19.05
N ARG A 163 7.09 7.67 20.17
CA ARG A 163 8.51 8.02 20.17
C ARG A 163 9.33 6.83 19.68
N ILE A 164 10.11 7.02 18.61
CA ILE A 164 11.00 6.00 18.03
C ILE A 164 12.41 6.16 18.59
N SER A 165 12.89 7.39 18.71
CA SER A 165 14.18 7.77 19.28
C SER A 165 14.06 9.11 20.00
N ASP A 166 15.17 9.61 20.54
CA ASP A 166 15.22 10.96 21.12
C ASP A 166 15.08 12.07 20.07
N THR A 167 15.24 11.73 18.80
CA THR A 167 15.21 12.67 17.68
C THR A 167 13.98 12.49 16.77
N LEU A 168 13.19 11.42 16.94
CA LEU A 168 12.08 11.08 16.04
C LEU A 168 10.81 10.61 16.78
N GLU A 169 9.69 11.27 16.47
CA GLU A 169 8.34 10.89 16.87
C GLU A 169 7.50 10.55 15.63
N LEU A 170 6.76 9.45 15.65
CA LEU A 170 5.86 9.03 14.58
C LEU A 170 4.40 9.12 15.00
N LEU A 171 3.58 9.68 14.12
CA LEU A 171 2.14 9.64 14.21
C LEU A 171 1.60 8.49 13.34
N ASP A 172 0.93 7.52 13.98
CA ASP A 172 0.17 6.51 13.24
C ASP A 172 -1.16 7.11 12.78
N ALA A 173 -1.29 7.36 11.47
CA ALA A 173 -2.53 7.82 10.88
C ALA A 173 -3.34 6.67 10.28
N PRO A 174 -4.69 6.69 10.42
CA PRO A 174 -5.53 5.74 9.72
C PRO A 174 -5.30 5.83 8.21
N GLY A 175 -5.53 4.73 7.49
CA GLY A 175 -5.46 4.75 6.03
C GLY A 175 -6.44 5.75 5.44
N VAL A 176 -5.98 6.53 4.47
CA VAL A 176 -6.82 7.51 3.77
C VAL A 176 -6.99 7.05 2.34
N ILE A 177 -8.23 7.12 1.86
CA ILE A 177 -8.65 6.75 0.52
C ILE A 177 -9.29 7.99 -0.11
N PRO A 178 -9.17 8.26 -1.42
CA PRO A 178 -9.85 9.41 -2.01
C PRO A 178 -11.36 9.22 -2.02
N SER A 179 -12.12 10.32 -1.99
CA SER A 179 -13.59 10.32 -2.04
C SER A 179 -14.14 9.76 -3.35
N ARG A 180 -13.31 9.78 -4.41
CA ARG A 180 -13.58 9.21 -5.71
C ARG A 180 -12.26 8.79 -6.37
N LEU A 181 -12.24 7.61 -6.95
CA LEU A 181 -11.20 7.15 -7.88
C LEU A 181 -11.84 7.02 -9.26
N ASP A 182 -11.48 7.93 -10.16
CA ASP A 182 -12.00 7.93 -11.53
C ASP A 182 -11.44 6.76 -12.34
N ASN A 183 -10.16 6.42 -12.13
CA ASN A 183 -9.55 5.28 -12.79
C ASN A 183 -10.00 3.97 -12.15
N GLN A 184 -10.95 3.28 -12.81
CA GLN A 184 -11.45 1.99 -12.36
C GLN A 184 -10.39 0.88 -12.40
N ARG A 185 -9.39 0.95 -13.30
CA ARG A 185 -8.30 -0.05 -13.31
C ARG A 185 -7.47 0.03 -12.03
N ASP A 186 -7.17 1.25 -11.57
CA ASP A 186 -6.44 1.47 -10.31
C ASP A 186 -7.29 1.06 -9.10
N ALA A 187 -8.59 1.36 -9.15
CA ALA A 187 -9.54 0.95 -8.12
C ALA A 187 -9.58 -0.60 -7.99
N VAL A 188 -9.68 -1.33 -9.11
CA VAL A 188 -9.65 -2.80 -9.13
C VAL A 188 -8.35 -3.32 -8.54
N LYS A 189 -7.19 -2.80 -8.95
CA LYS A 189 -5.89 -3.17 -8.36
C LYS A 189 -5.84 -2.98 -6.84
N LEU A 190 -6.36 -1.85 -6.34
CA LEU A 190 -6.47 -1.59 -4.90
C LEU A 190 -7.35 -2.64 -4.20
N ALA A 191 -8.47 -3.05 -4.80
CA ALA A 191 -9.34 -4.11 -4.27
C ALA A 191 -8.64 -5.48 -4.27
N ILE A 192 -7.97 -5.86 -5.36
CA ILE A 192 -7.17 -7.09 -5.44
C ILE A 192 -6.13 -7.13 -4.32
N CYS A 193 -5.45 -5.99 -4.10
CA CYS A 193 -4.41 -5.82 -3.09
C CYS A 193 -4.91 -5.73 -1.64
N GLU A 194 -6.23 -5.62 -1.43
CA GLU A 194 -6.88 -5.34 -0.14
C GLU A 194 -6.52 -3.97 0.46
N ASP A 195 -6.10 -3.02 -0.36
CA ASP A 195 -5.69 -1.68 0.11
C ASP A 195 -6.88 -0.72 0.27
N ILE A 196 -8.08 -1.18 -0.09
CA ILE A 196 -9.37 -0.55 0.22
C ILE A 196 -10.31 -1.59 0.84
N GLY A 197 -11.30 -1.12 1.61
CA GLY A 197 -12.24 -2.00 2.31
C GLY A 197 -13.08 -2.86 1.36
N ASP A 198 -13.31 -4.11 1.76
CA ASP A 198 -14.09 -5.12 1.04
C ASP A 198 -15.58 -4.77 0.87
N ALA A 199 -16.14 -3.97 1.78
CA ALA A 199 -17.52 -3.48 1.68
C ALA A 199 -17.81 -2.69 0.38
N GLY A 200 -16.79 -2.24 -0.34
CA GLY A 200 -16.95 -1.44 -1.55
C GLY A 200 -17.01 -2.25 -2.85
N TYR A 201 -16.85 -3.56 -2.85
CA TYR A 201 -16.78 -4.36 -4.08
C TYR A 201 -17.29 -5.80 -3.91
N ASP A 202 -17.61 -6.43 -5.02
CA ASP A 202 -17.98 -7.85 -5.09
C ASP A 202 -16.73 -8.71 -5.31
N ASN A 203 -16.51 -9.71 -4.45
CA ASN A 203 -15.28 -10.51 -4.50
C ASN A 203 -15.18 -11.35 -5.78
N GLN A 204 -16.29 -11.88 -6.29
CA GLN A 204 -16.30 -12.69 -7.52
C GLN A 204 -15.85 -11.85 -8.70
N ARG A 205 -16.39 -10.63 -8.83
CA ARG A 205 -15.99 -9.71 -9.91
C ARG A 205 -14.54 -9.25 -9.80
N ILE A 206 -14.06 -8.95 -8.59
CA ILE A 206 -12.66 -8.57 -8.38
C ILE A 206 -11.72 -9.75 -8.63
N ALA A 207 -12.11 -10.96 -8.25
CA ALA A 207 -11.34 -12.17 -8.51
C ALA A 207 -11.29 -12.51 -10.01
N ALA A 208 -12.40 -12.35 -10.74
CA ALA A 208 -12.42 -12.48 -12.20
C ALA A 208 -11.50 -11.45 -12.86
N ALA A 209 -11.65 -10.16 -12.51
CA ALA A 209 -10.78 -9.10 -13.04
C ALA A 209 -9.30 -9.31 -12.69
N PHE A 210 -9.00 -9.93 -11.55
CA PHE A 210 -7.64 -10.32 -11.20
C PHE A 210 -7.09 -11.40 -12.15
N VAL A 211 -7.88 -12.42 -12.49
CA VAL A 211 -7.48 -13.44 -13.48
C VAL A 211 -7.22 -12.80 -14.84
N ASP A 212 -8.12 -11.94 -15.31
CA ASP A 212 -7.95 -11.23 -16.59
C ASP A 212 -6.64 -10.40 -16.58
N LEU A 213 -6.36 -9.71 -15.48
CA LEU A 213 -5.13 -8.94 -15.30
C LEU A 213 -3.89 -9.83 -15.29
N LEU A 214 -3.94 -11.04 -14.71
CA LEU A 214 -2.83 -11.98 -14.75
C LEU A 214 -2.54 -12.44 -16.17
N ILE A 215 -3.58 -12.68 -16.98
CA ILE A 215 -3.44 -13.04 -18.40
C ILE A 215 -2.82 -11.88 -19.19
N GLU A 216 -3.30 -10.65 -18.98
CA GLU A 216 -2.74 -9.44 -19.61
C GLU A 216 -1.24 -9.26 -19.29
N LEU A 217 -0.84 -9.59 -18.06
CA LEU A 217 0.54 -9.45 -17.58
C LEU A 217 1.42 -10.69 -17.86
N HIS A 218 0.88 -11.75 -18.47
CA HIS A 218 1.58 -13.01 -18.72
C HIS A 218 2.03 -13.76 -17.43
N TYR A 219 1.22 -13.70 -16.38
CA TYR A 219 1.41 -14.40 -15.09
C TYR A 219 0.40 -15.54 -14.84
N GLU A 220 -0.46 -15.85 -15.80
CA GLU A 220 -1.52 -16.84 -15.70
C GLU A 220 -1.02 -18.27 -15.45
N GLY A 221 0.21 -18.60 -15.84
CA GLY A 221 0.85 -19.89 -15.54
C GLY A 221 0.97 -20.19 -14.04
N LEU A 222 0.95 -19.16 -13.18
CA LEU A 222 0.92 -19.33 -11.72
C LEU A 222 -0.43 -19.86 -11.23
N LEU A 223 -1.53 -19.54 -11.92
CA LEU A 223 -2.86 -20.07 -11.61
C LEU A 223 -2.93 -21.57 -11.89
N GLN A 224 -2.37 -22.01 -13.03
CA GLN A 224 -2.23 -23.43 -13.35
C GLN A 224 -1.41 -24.16 -12.29
N SER A 225 -0.29 -23.57 -11.85
CA SER A 225 0.58 -24.17 -10.82
C SER A 225 -0.14 -24.29 -9.47
N ARG A 226 -0.93 -23.28 -9.08
CA ARG A 226 -1.61 -23.23 -7.78
C ARG A 226 -2.90 -24.07 -7.74
N TYR A 227 -3.69 -24.03 -8.80
CA TYR A 227 -5.05 -24.58 -8.83
C TYR A 227 -5.20 -25.78 -9.77
N GLY A 228 -4.25 -26.05 -10.65
CA GLY A 228 -4.35 -27.13 -11.63
C GLY A 228 -5.30 -26.81 -12.80
N LEU A 229 -5.67 -25.55 -12.99
CA LEU A 229 -6.58 -25.09 -14.03
C LEU A 229 -5.85 -24.31 -15.10
N ASN A 230 -6.11 -24.68 -16.36
CA ASN A 230 -5.55 -23.98 -17.51
C ASN A 230 -6.41 -22.75 -17.79
N THR A 231 -5.75 -21.63 -18.06
CA THR A 231 -6.35 -20.32 -18.33
C THR A 231 -6.45 -20.01 -19.83
N LEU A 232 -5.95 -20.90 -20.70
CA LEU A 232 -6.06 -20.74 -22.16
C LEU A 232 -7.52 -20.55 -22.58
N ASP A 233 -7.77 -19.50 -23.37
CA ASP A 233 -9.07 -19.14 -23.95
C ASP A 233 -10.21 -19.01 -22.92
N MET A 234 -9.88 -18.60 -21.68
CA MET A 234 -10.86 -18.40 -20.62
C MET A 234 -10.88 -16.96 -20.14
N THR A 235 -12.08 -16.44 -19.88
CA THR A 235 -12.25 -15.21 -19.12
C THR A 235 -12.02 -15.47 -17.63
N GLY A 236 -11.79 -14.41 -16.87
CA GLY A 236 -11.74 -14.49 -15.42
C GLY A 236 -13.02 -15.04 -14.78
N GLU A 237 -14.20 -14.72 -15.35
CA GLU A 237 -15.48 -15.27 -14.88
C GLU A 237 -15.54 -16.79 -15.09
N ASP A 238 -15.15 -17.27 -16.27
CA ASP A 238 -15.06 -18.70 -16.57
C ASP A 238 -14.09 -19.41 -15.61
N PHE A 239 -12.97 -18.76 -15.27
CA PHE A 239 -11.99 -19.33 -14.35
C PHE A 239 -12.57 -19.51 -12.95
N ILE A 240 -13.26 -18.49 -12.42
CA ILE A 240 -13.88 -18.58 -11.08
C ILE A 240 -14.94 -19.67 -11.05
N GLU A 241 -15.75 -19.80 -12.10
CA GLU A 241 -16.75 -20.85 -12.21
C GLU A 241 -16.12 -22.25 -12.24
N LYS A 242 -15.11 -22.49 -13.09
CA LYS A 242 -14.43 -23.78 -13.13
C LYS A 242 -13.72 -24.10 -11.82
N LEU A 243 -13.12 -23.09 -11.16
CA LEU A 243 -12.47 -23.26 -9.87
C LEU A 243 -13.48 -23.66 -8.78
N ALA A 244 -14.66 -23.02 -8.76
CA ALA A 244 -15.73 -23.35 -7.83
C ALA A 244 -16.22 -24.80 -7.99
N ASN A 245 -16.48 -25.20 -9.23
CA ASN A 245 -16.94 -26.55 -9.55
C ASN A 245 -15.90 -27.62 -9.19
N LEU A 246 -14.61 -27.33 -9.43
CA LEU A 246 -13.54 -28.30 -9.17
C LEU A 246 -13.21 -28.45 -7.69
N LYS A 247 -13.23 -27.36 -6.90
CA LYS A 247 -12.61 -27.35 -5.55
C LYS A 247 -13.50 -26.84 -4.43
N TYR A 248 -14.65 -26.23 -4.73
CA TYR A 248 -15.44 -25.51 -3.71
C TYR A 248 -16.94 -25.83 -3.76
N GLN A 249 -17.34 -27.00 -4.28
CA GLN A 249 -18.76 -27.42 -4.30
C GLN A 249 -19.66 -26.37 -4.96
N GLU A 250 -19.21 -25.83 -6.10
CA GLU A 250 -19.93 -24.80 -6.89
C GLU A 250 -20.06 -23.43 -6.20
N ASP A 251 -19.42 -23.25 -5.02
CA ASP A 251 -19.39 -21.97 -4.30
C ASP A 251 -18.38 -21.00 -4.93
N LYS A 252 -18.87 -20.16 -5.85
CA LYS A 252 -18.09 -19.12 -6.55
C LYS A 252 -17.52 -18.07 -5.60
N GLU A 253 -18.25 -17.70 -4.55
CA GLU A 253 -17.81 -16.70 -3.58
C GLU A 253 -16.60 -17.22 -2.79
N ARG A 254 -16.67 -18.46 -2.31
CA ARG A 254 -15.55 -19.12 -1.62
C ARG A 254 -14.34 -19.28 -2.53
N ALA A 255 -14.54 -19.66 -3.79
CA ALA A 255 -13.47 -19.77 -4.77
C ALA A 255 -12.77 -18.43 -5.01
N ALA A 256 -13.55 -17.36 -5.23
CA ALA A 256 -13.06 -16.01 -5.43
C ALA A 256 -12.27 -15.47 -4.22
N MET A 257 -12.84 -15.61 -3.02
CA MET A 257 -12.15 -15.21 -1.79
C MET A 257 -10.85 -15.99 -1.57
N GLN A 258 -10.82 -17.30 -1.87
CA GLN A 258 -9.60 -18.09 -1.74
C GLN A 258 -8.53 -17.63 -2.72
N LEU A 259 -8.89 -17.36 -3.99
CA LEU A 259 -7.97 -16.83 -5.00
C LEU A 259 -7.33 -15.51 -4.54
N LEU A 260 -8.15 -14.55 -4.16
CA LEU A 260 -7.67 -13.24 -3.69
C LEU A 260 -6.80 -13.40 -2.43
N ASN A 261 -7.18 -14.26 -1.49
CA ASN A 261 -6.42 -14.50 -0.27
C ASN A 261 -5.06 -15.16 -0.53
N ASP A 262 -4.99 -16.09 -1.48
CA ASP A 262 -3.73 -16.74 -1.86
C ASP A 262 -2.78 -15.71 -2.47
N PHE A 263 -3.27 -14.82 -3.35
CA PHE A 263 -2.47 -13.69 -3.85
C PHE A 263 -2.02 -12.77 -2.71
N ARG A 264 -2.94 -12.31 -1.86
CA ARG A 264 -2.65 -11.40 -0.73
C ARG A 264 -1.72 -12.02 0.31
N LYS A 265 -1.55 -13.34 0.34
CA LYS A 265 -0.61 -14.04 1.23
C LYS A 265 0.71 -14.41 0.53
N GLY A 266 0.83 -14.16 -0.77
CA GLY A 266 2.01 -14.53 -1.57
C GLY A 266 2.08 -16.02 -1.89
N ILE A 267 0.97 -16.77 -1.71
CA ILE A 267 0.92 -18.22 -1.95
C ILE A 267 0.96 -18.55 -3.44
N ILE A 268 0.37 -17.70 -4.29
CA ILE A 268 0.42 -17.86 -5.76
C ILE A 268 1.83 -17.54 -6.30
N GLY A 269 2.57 -16.67 -5.59
CA GLY A 269 3.88 -16.20 -5.98
C GLY A 269 4.01 -14.69 -5.83
N ALA A 270 5.20 -14.18 -6.16
CA ALA A 270 5.48 -12.75 -6.23
C ALA A 270 5.04 -12.21 -7.59
N ILE A 271 4.03 -11.34 -7.60
CA ILE A 271 3.38 -10.85 -8.82
C ILE A 271 3.25 -9.33 -8.72
N PRO A 272 3.89 -8.57 -9.65
CA PRO A 272 3.64 -7.15 -9.79
C PRO A 272 2.36 -6.95 -10.59
N LEU A 273 1.40 -6.17 -10.07
CA LEU A 273 0.21 -5.78 -10.84
C LEU A 273 0.42 -4.47 -11.62
N GLU A 274 1.58 -3.84 -11.42
CA GLU A 274 2.04 -2.68 -12.18
C GLU A 274 3.51 -2.81 -12.51
N LEU A 275 3.83 -2.45 -13.75
CA LEU A 275 5.19 -2.17 -14.19
C LEU A 275 5.33 -0.66 -14.43
N PRO A 276 6.56 -0.11 -14.38
CA PRO A 276 6.76 1.28 -14.70
C PRO A 276 6.25 1.61 -16.11
N PRO A 277 5.62 2.79 -16.31
CA PRO A 277 5.24 3.24 -17.65
C PRO A 277 6.44 3.28 -18.59
N SER A 278 6.25 2.82 -19.82
CA SER A 278 7.20 3.04 -20.91
C SER A 278 7.45 4.55 -21.05
N SER A 279 8.72 4.93 -21.13
CA SER A 279 9.14 6.33 -21.29
C SER A 279 8.77 6.88 -22.66
#